data_AF-A0A0B1SKE5-F1
#
_entry.id   AF-A0A0B1SKE5-F1
#
_cell.length_a   1.000
_cell.length_b   1.000
_cell.length_c   1.000
_cell.angle_alpha   90.00
_cell.angle_beta   90.00
_cell.angle_gamma   90.00
#
_symmetry.space_group_name_H-M   'P 1'
#
loop_
_entity.id
_entity.type
_entity.pdbx_description
1 polymer ?
#
loop_
_entity_poly.entity_id
_entity_poly.type
_entity_poly.pdbx_seq_one_letter_code
_entity_poly.pdbx_strand_id
1 'polypeptide(L)'
;MTVDNNGNATLMTTGNNGFTTYEVGKVAPHKLVLTLKDIGRISFSRDLPVEDLRRTFIRHDDRYMEQVLEMRTATHPKSGYLEHTRVIYTKLKDD
;
A
#
# COMPACT_ATOMS: atom_id res chain seq x y z
N MET A 1 10.36 -4.66 -1.55
CA MET A 1 9.50 -5.51 -0.70
C MET A 1 10.33 -6.71 -0.26
N THR A 2 10.19 -7.12 0.99
CA THR A 2 10.80 -8.34 1.53
C THR A 2 9.72 -9.21 2.15
N VAL A 3 9.90 -10.52 2.09
CA VAL A 3 8.98 -11.51 2.69
C VAL A 3 9.81 -12.55 3.42
N ASP A 4 9.46 -12.88 4.65
CA ASP A 4 10.11 -13.94 5.42
C ASP A 4 9.51 -15.33 5.14
N ASN A 5 10.13 -16.39 5.69
CA ASN A 5 9.67 -17.78 5.51
C ASN A 5 8.28 -18.05 6.12
N ASN A 6 7.78 -17.18 7.00
CA ASN A 6 6.46 -17.27 7.62
C ASN A 6 5.40 -16.51 6.81
N GLY A 7 5.78 -15.90 5.69
CA GLY A 7 4.93 -15.08 4.84
C GLY A 7 4.71 -13.66 5.36
N ASN A 8 5.46 -13.20 6.37
CA ASN A 8 5.39 -11.81 6.82
C ASN A 8 6.07 -10.92 5.77
N ALA A 9 5.34 -9.94 5.27
CA ALA A 9 5.79 -9.04 4.23
C ALA A 9 6.07 -7.65 4.81
N THR A 10 7.12 -7.01 4.29
CA THR A 10 7.46 -5.61 4.56
C THR A 10 7.63 -4.86 3.25
N LEU A 11 7.01 -3.69 3.15
CA LEU A 11 7.18 -2.73 2.07
C LEU A 11 7.60 -1.39 2.65
N MET A 12 8.77 -0.91 2.25
CA MET A 12 9.20 0.45 2.50
C MET A 12 9.14 1.24 1.20
N THR A 13 8.47 2.38 1.20
CA THR A 13 8.31 3.25 0.02
C THR A 13 8.83 4.64 0.31
N THR A 14 9.52 5.26 -0.64
CA THR A 14 9.81 6.70 -0.63
C THR A 14 9.04 7.34 -1.77
N GLY A 15 8.06 8.18 -1.43
CA GLY A 15 7.22 8.92 -2.37
C GLY A 15 7.86 10.24 -2.78
N ASN A 16 7.66 10.64 -4.04
CA ASN A 16 8.11 11.94 -4.56
C ASN A 16 7.36 13.13 -3.95
N ASN A 17 6.28 12.90 -3.21
CA ASN A 17 5.55 13.90 -2.42
C ASN A 17 6.15 14.14 -1.02
N GLY A 18 7.29 13.51 -0.72
CA GLY A 18 8.04 13.72 0.51
C GLY A 18 7.56 12.89 1.69
N PHE A 19 6.85 11.79 1.43
CA PHE A 19 6.48 10.81 2.45
C PHE A 19 7.31 9.54 2.29
N THR A 20 7.67 8.93 3.40
CA THR A 20 8.20 7.57 3.45
C THR A 20 7.24 6.69 4.23
N THR A 21 6.91 5.50 3.72
CA THR A 21 6.02 4.56 4.42
C THR A 21 6.77 3.30 4.80
N TYR A 22 6.46 2.76 5.98
CA TYR A 22 6.81 1.42 6.41
C TYR A 22 5.52 0.65 6.61
N GLU A 23 5.22 -0.26 5.69
CA GLU A 23 3.99 -1.05 5.66
C GLU A 23 4.32 -2.53 5.92
N VAL A 24 3.53 -3.19 6.76
CA VAL A 24 3.71 -4.61 7.12
C VAL A 24 2.44 -5.40 6.90
N GLY A 25 2.57 -6.69 6.62
CA GLY A 25 1.41 -7.55 6.41
C GLY A 25 1.79 -9.02 6.28
N LYS A 26 0.84 -9.82 5.81
CA LYS A 26 1.05 -11.25 5.57
C LYS A 26 0.59 -11.64 4.18
N VAL A 27 1.42 -12.41 3.49
CA VAL A 27 1.07 -13.01 2.20
C VAL A 27 0.06 -14.12 2.44
N ALA A 28 -1.05 -14.06 1.72
CA ALA A 28 -2.05 -15.11 1.61
C ALA A 28 -2.11 -15.58 0.14
N PRO A 29 -2.70 -16.75 -0.14
CA PRO A 29 -2.92 -17.17 -1.52
C PRO A 29 -3.63 -16.07 -2.31
N HIS A 30 -3.01 -15.62 -3.41
CA HIS A 30 -3.54 -14.61 -4.33
C HIS A 30 -3.80 -13.23 -3.72
N LYS A 31 -3.39 -12.97 -2.48
CA LYS A 31 -3.69 -11.71 -1.80
C LYS A 31 -2.56 -11.30 -0.86
N LEU A 32 -2.23 -10.03 -0.87
CA LEU A 32 -1.35 -9.41 0.13
C LEU A 32 -2.04 -8.16 0.66
N VAL A 33 -2.23 -8.09 1.97
CA VAL A 33 -2.72 -6.89 2.65
C VAL A 33 -1.58 -6.36 3.51
N LEU A 34 -1.20 -5.11 3.26
CA LEU A 34 -0.22 -4.36 4.03
C LEU A 34 -0.94 -3.22 4.77
N THR A 35 -0.55 -3.01 6.01
CA THR A 35 -1.02 -1.90 6.85
C THR A 35 0.17 -1.05 7.26
N LEU A 36 -0.03 0.26 7.27
CA LEU A 36 0.95 1.22 7.71
C LEU A 36 1.37 0.93 9.15
N LYS A 37 2.69 0.78 9.36
CA LYS A 37 3.26 0.71 10.70
C LYS A 37 3.88 2.03 11.13
N ASP A 38 4.52 2.71 10.19
CA ASP A 38 5.11 4.03 10.43
C ASP A 38 5.15 4.86 9.15
N ILE A 39 5.15 6.19 9.30
CA ILE A 39 5.22 7.14 8.21
C ILE A 39 6.14 8.31 8.54
N GLY A 40 7.15 8.50 7.69
CA GLY A 40 8.01 9.67 7.72
C GLY A 40 7.51 10.73 6.75
N ARG A 41 7.79 12.00 7.07
CA ARG A 41 7.42 13.13 6.23
C ARG A 41 8.49 14.22 6.31
N ILE A 42 8.88 14.78 5.16
CA ILE A 42 9.73 15.97 5.12
C ILE A 42 8.93 17.21 5.57
N SER A 43 9.58 18.13 6.28
CA SER A 43 8.92 19.27 6.96
C SER A 43 8.16 20.23 6.04
N PHE A 44 8.55 20.32 4.76
CA PHE A 44 7.96 21.22 3.77
C PHE A 44 7.03 20.51 2.77
N SER A 45 6.68 19.24 3.00
CA SER A 45 5.66 18.57 2.18
C SER A 45 4.33 19.33 2.30
N ARG A 46 3.57 19.42 1.19
CA ARG A 46 2.35 20.24 1.09
C ARG A 46 1.07 19.46 1.35
N ASP A 47 1.09 18.14 1.19
CA ASP A 47 -0.12 17.31 1.30
C ASP A 47 -0.68 17.29 2.74
N LEU A 48 -1.88 16.78 2.92
CA LEU A 48 -2.37 16.55 4.28
C LEU A 48 -1.59 15.40 4.93
N PRO A 49 -1.34 15.44 6.25
CA PRO A 49 -0.77 14.30 6.95
C PRO A 49 -1.64 13.04 6.74
N VAL A 50 -1.00 11.97 6.28
CA VAL A 50 -1.59 10.63 6.23
C VAL A 50 -1.37 10.00 7.61
N GLU A 51 -2.44 9.56 8.24
CA GLU A 51 -2.41 8.94 9.57
C GLU A 51 -2.45 7.42 9.48
N ASP A 52 -3.07 6.87 8.44
CA ASP A 52 -3.21 5.43 8.25
C ASP A 52 -3.29 5.10 6.77
N LEU A 53 -2.81 3.93 6.40
CA LEU A 53 -2.80 3.45 5.02
C LEU A 53 -2.94 1.92 5.00
N ARG A 54 -3.78 1.43 4.09
CA ARG A 54 -3.92 0.02 3.78
C ARG A 54 -3.73 -0.20 2.29
N ARG A 55 -2.80 -1.09 1.94
CA ARG A 55 -2.54 -1.47 0.55
C ARG A 55 -2.88 -2.93 0.37
N THR A 56 -3.76 -3.20 -0.59
CA THR A 56 -4.15 -4.57 -0.93
C THR A 56 -3.72 -4.86 -2.36
N PHE A 57 -2.97 -5.94 -2.53
CA PHE A 57 -2.73 -6.57 -3.83
C PHE A 57 -3.58 -7.83 -3.95
N ILE A 58 -4.24 -8.00 -5.09
CA ILE A 58 -5.08 -9.17 -5.41
C ILE A 58 -4.63 -9.69 -6.76
N ARG A 59 -4.20 -10.95 -6.83
CA ARG A 59 -3.97 -11.65 -8.10
C ARG A 59 -5.27 -12.34 -8.51
N HIS A 60 -5.96 -11.78 -9.49
CA HIS A 60 -7.20 -12.35 -10.02
C HIS A 60 -6.94 -13.66 -10.76
N ASP A 61 -5.92 -13.68 -11.62
CA ASP A 61 -5.45 -14.84 -12.36
C ASP A 61 -3.98 -14.64 -12.80
N ASP A 62 -3.48 -15.45 -13.73
CA ASP A 62 -2.11 -15.35 -14.23
C ASP A 62 -1.86 -14.12 -15.12
N ARG A 63 -2.91 -13.37 -15.46
CA ARG A 63 -2.87 -12.20 -16.36
C ARG A 63 -3.18 -10.90 -15.65
N TYR A 64 -3.99 -10.89 -14.59
CA TYR A 64 -4.45 -9.67 -13.95
C TYR A 64 -4.11 -9.59 -12.47
N MET A 65 -3.65 -8.40 -12.06
CA MET A 65 -3.37 -8.06 -10.67
C MET A 65 -3.99 -6.71 -10.35
N GLU A 66 -4.72 -6.63 -9.26
CA GLU A 66 -5.33 -5.40 -8.75
C GLU A 66 -4.57 -4.89 -7.54
N GLN A 67 -4.33 -3.58 -7.52
CA GLN A 67 -3.85 -2.85 -6.37
C GLN A 67 -4.93 -1.86 -5.91
N VAL A 68 -5.31 -1.96 -4.64
CA VAL A 68 -6.17 -1.00 -3.97
C VAL A 68 -5.35 -0.31 -2.87
N LEU A 69 -5.39 1.02 -2.86
CA LEU A 69 -4.82 1.84 -1.79
C LEU A 69 -5.95 2.58 -1.11
N GLU A 70 -6.08 2.37 0.19
CA GLU A 70 -7.03 3.06 1.04
C GLU A 70 -6.26 3.81 2.11
N MET A 71 -6.71 5.00 2.47
CA MET A 71 -6.00 5.84 3.44
C MET A 71 -6.95 6.58 4.36
N ARG A 72 -6.38 7.02 5.47
CA ARG A 72 -6.97 8.01 6.36
C ARG A 72 -5.99 9.13 6.56
N THR A 73 -6.47 10.34 6.32
CA THR A 73 -5.74 11.58 6.57
C THR A 73 -6.24 12.21 7.87
N ALA A 74 -5.55 13.25 8.32
CA ALA A 74 -5.97 14.04 9.48
C ALA A 74 -7.38 14.63 9.38
N THR A 75 -7.94 14.73 8.17
CA THR A 75 -9.29 15.29 7.96
C THR A 75 -10.34 14.26 7.54
N HIS A 76 -9.95 13.23 6.78
CA HIS A 76 -10.89 12.26 6.21
C HIS A 76 -10.29 10.86 6.01
N PRO A 77 -11.07 9.78 6.24
CA PRO A 77 -12.37 9.78 6.94
C PRO A 77 -12.19 9.92 8.47
N LYS A 78 -13.28 10.21 9.20
CA LYS A 78 -13.25 10.27 10.68
C LYS A 78 -12.88 8.93 11.34
N SER A 79 -13.19 7.82 10.68
CA SER A 79 -12.89 6.46 11.13
C SER A 79 -12.77 5.52 9.93
N GLY A 80 -11.93 4.48 10.05
CA GLY A 80 -11.71 3.52 8.97
C GLY A 80 -10.82 4.07 7.85
N TYR A 81 -11.01 3.58 6.63
CA TYR A 81 -10.25 3.99 5.46
C TYR A 81 -11.19 4.48 4.35
N LEU A 82 -10.69 5.39 3.52
CA LEU A 82 -11.33 5.77 2.25
C LEU A 82 -10.47 5.28 1.10
N GLU A 83 -11.09 4.70 0.07
CA GLU A 83 -10.36 4.32 -1.15
C GLU A 83 -9.75 5.57 -1.80
N HIS A 84 -8.43 5.53 -1.96
CA HIS A 84 -7.68 6.61 -2.59
C HIS A 84 -7.40 6.31 -4.06
N THR A 85 -6.97 5.07 -4.35
CA THR A 85 -6.71 4.62 -5.72
C THR A 85 -7.02 3.13 -5.88
N ARG A 86 -7.44 2.77 -7.09
CA ARG A 86 -7.58 1.39 -7.55
C ARG A 86 -7.00 1.28 -8.95
N VAL A 87 -6.14 0.30 -9.15
CA VAL A 87 -5.49 0.05 -10.45
C VAL A 87 -5.48 -1.44 -10.74
N ILE A 88 -5.86 -1.82 -11.96
CA ILE A 88 -5.75 -3.20 -12.45
C ILE A 88 -4.64 -3.23 -13.50
N TYR A 89 -3.62 -4.05 -13.23
CA TYR A 89 -2.48 -4.27 -14.09
C TYR A 89 -2.70 -5.54 -14.91
N THR A 90 -2.27 -5.49 -16.17
CA THR A 90 -2.18 -6.67 -17.04
C THR A 90 -0.72 -7.12 -17.07
N LYS A 91 -0.46 -8.41 -16.83
CA LYS A 91 0.87 -9.00 -16.98
C LYS A 91 1.32 -8.79 -18.44
N LEU A 92 2.45 -8.13 -18.62
CA LEU A 92 3.11 -8.10 -19.93
C LEU A 92 3.56 -9.53 -20.26
N LYS A 93 3.48 -9.92 -21.54
CA LYS A 93 4.02 -11.22 -21.94
C LYS A 93 5.50 -11.25 -21.56
N ASP A 94 5.94 -12.36 -20.98
CA ASP A 94 7.36 -12.63 -20.84
C ASP A 94 7.87 -12.88 -22.26
N ASP A 95 8.78 -12.04 -22.78
CA ASP A 95 9.50 -12.29 -24.02
C ASP A 95 10.44 -13.48 -23.88
#